data_AF-A0A2G9NNY4-F1
#
_entry.id   AF-A0A2G9NNY4-F1
#
_cell.length_a   1.000
_cell.length_b   1.000
_cell.length_c   1.000
_cell.angle_alpha   90.00
_cell.angle_beta   90.00
_cell.angle_gamma   90.00
#
_symmetry.space_group_name_H-M   'P 1'
#
loop_
_entity.id
_entity.type
_entity.pdbx_description
1 polymer ?
#
loop_
_entity_poly.entity_id
_entity_poly.type
_entity_poly.pdbx_seq_one_letter_code
_entity_poly.pdbx_strand_id
1 'polypeptide(L)'
;MNASSLKQLFTELILQGRKTIELRKWKTSFRGIFLIHDSRIPDKKSMVQFGFSELPCGQIVGRANFVRIKEYVNFYDFDIDEDKYLGRDRSLFSKMLKG
;
A
#
# COMPACT_ATOMS: atom_id res chain seq x y z
N MET A 1 11.96 14.72 7.98
CA MET A 1 11.87 13.50 7.16
C MET A 1 10.51 12.87 7.42
N ASN A 2 9.71 12.62 6.39
CA ASN A 2 8.36 12.09 6.57
C ASN A 2 8.38 10.56 6.50
N ALA A 3 7.73 9.91 7.45
CA ALA A 3 7.56 8.46 7.51
C ALA A 3 6.07 8.14 7.50
N SER A 4 5.65 7.19 6.65
CA SER A 4 4.29 6.68 6.64
C SER A 4 4.31 5.21 7.03
N SER A 5 3.54 4.88 8.05
CA SER A 5 3.33 3.48 8.42
C SER A 5 2.36 2.84 7.42
N LEU A 6 2.76 1.67 6.92
CA LEU A 6 1.97 0.82 6.04
C LEU A 6 1.77 -0.52 6.74
N LYS A 7 0.61 -1.15 6.50
CA LYS A 7 0.36 -2.49 7.01
C LYS A 7 1.29 -3.48 6.28
N GLN A 8 1.98 -4.38 6.99
CA GLN A 8 2.54 -5.58 6.34
C GLN A 8 1.41 -6.29 5.61
N LEU A 9 1.54 -6.74 4.36
CA LEU A 9 2.71 -7.06 3.53
C LEU A 9 3.12 -5.97 2.52
N PHE A 10 2.48 -4.81 2.53
CA PHE A 10 2.53 -3.90 1.38
C PHE A 10 3.88 -3.22 1.18
N THR A 11 4.70 -3.16 2.22
CA THR A 11 6.07 -2.64 2.20
C THR A 11 6.98 -3.42 1.26
N GLU A 12 7.07 -4.74 1.42
CA GLU A 12 7.88 -5.61 0.55
C GLU A 12 7.41 -5.56 -0.91
N LEU A 13 6.09 -5.56 -1.14
CA LEU A 13 5.54 -5.45 -2.49
C LEU A 13 5.87 -4.10 -3.16
N ILE A 14 5.99 -3.02 -2.39
CA ILE A 14 6.45 -1.72 -2.89
C ILE A 14 7.96 -1.76 -3.19
N LEU A 15 8.77 -2.37 -2.31
CA LEU A 15 10.23 -2.50 -2.52
C LEU A 15 10.56 -3.34 -3.77
N GLN A 16 9.78 -4.38 -4.04
CA GLN A 16 9.89 -5.19 -5.26
C GLN A 16 9.31 -4.50 -6.52
N GLY A 17 8.70 -3.32 -6.39
CA GLY A 17 8.04 -2.62 -7.49
C GLY A 17 6.73 -3.25 -7.97
N ARG A 18 6.23 -4.28 -7.29
CA ARG A 18 4.99 -4.99 -7.63
C ARG A 18 3.74 -4.17 -7.26
N LYS A 19 3.79 -3.43 -6.14
CA LYS A 19 2.74 -2.50 -5.72
C LYS A 19 3.20 -1.06 -5.97
N THR A 20 2.47 -0.34 -6.80
CA THR A 20 2.80 1.04 -7.20
C THR A 20 1.74 2.06 -6.78
N ILE A 21 0.57 1.60 -6.31
CA ILE A 21 -0.51 2.44 -5.79
C ILE A 21 -0.83 2.07 -4.36
N GLU A 22 -0.84 3.07 -3.47
CA GLU A 22 -1.31 2.95 -2.09
C GLU A 22 -2.70 3.59 -1.94
N LEU A 23 -3.64 2.87 -1.31
CA LEU A 23 -5.02 3.32 -1.14
C LEU A 23 -5.20 3.98 0.23
N ARG A 24 -5.80 5.18 0.26
CA ARG A 24 -6.08 5.94 1.50
C ARG A 24 -7.42 6.67 1.39
N LYS A 25 -8.10 6.84 2.52
CA LYS A 25 -9.36 7.62 2.61
C LYS A 25 -9.18 9.14 2.50
N TRP A 26 -7.95 9.64 2.64
CA TRP A 26 -7.65 11.05 2.71
C TRP A 26 -6.51 11.41 1.75
N LYS A 27 -6.48 12.69 1.34
CA LYS A 27 -5.46 13.23 0.43
C LYS A 27 -4.32 13.85 1.25
N THR A 28 -3.09 13.71 0.75
CA THR A 28 -1.91 14.39 1.30
C THR A 28 -1.34 15.37 0.28
N SER A 29 -0.85 16.53 0.73
CA SER A 29 -0.10 17.47 -0.12
C SER A 29 1.38 17.08 -0.28
N PHE A 30 1.89 16.16 0.54
CA PHE A 30 3.28 15.74 0.51
C PHE A 30 3.66 15.12 -0.84
N ARG A 31 4.81 15.52 -1.42
CA ARG A 31 5.46 14.95 -2.62
C ARG A 31 6.94 14.75 -2.32
N GLY A 32 7.51 13.67 -2.83
CA GLY A 32 8.92 13.33 -2.63
C GLY A 32 9.14 12.04 -1.85
N ILE A 33 10.35 11.88 -1.34
CA ILE A 33 10.82 10.63 -0.73
C ILE A 33 10.27 10.49 0.69
N PHE A 34 9.67 9.34 0.98
CA PHE A 34 9.30 8.93 2.34
C PHE A 34 9.94 7.58 2.68
N LEU A 35 10.16 7.38 3.98
CA LEU A 35 10.64 6.10 4.49
C LEU A 35 9.49 5.11 4.64
N ILE A 36 9.75 3.87 4.26
CA ILE A 36 8.86 2.74 4.43
C ILE A 36 9.24 2.03 5.72
N HIS A 37 8.33 2.10 6.69
CA HIS A 37 8.45 1.38 7.95
C HIS A 37 7.53 0.17 7.92
N ASP A 38 8.07 -0.99 8.25
CA ASP A 38 7.32 -2.22 8.28
C ASP A 38 6.59 -2.43 9.60
N SER A 39 5.35 -2.95 9.56
CA SER A 39 4.60 -3.13 10.80
C SER A 39 5.28 -4.12 11.74
N ARG A 40 4.93 -4.07 13.04
CA ARG A 40 5.46 -5.02 14.03
C ARG A 40 4.81 -6.40 13.93
N ILE A 41 3.56 -6.46 13.46
CA ILE A 41 2.75 -7.67 13.40
C ILE A 41 2.58 -8.06 11.92
N PRO A 42 3.13 -9.20 11.48
CA PRO A 42 3.02 -9.63 10.09
C PRO A 42 1.60 -10.07 9.74
N ASP A 43 1.14 -9.69 8.54
CA ASP A 43 -0.08 -10.24 7.94
C ASP A 43 0.23 -11.61 7.32
N LYS A 44 0.20 -12.65 8.15
CA LYS A 44 0.50 -14.03 7.75
C LYS A 44 -0.34 -14.52 6.58
N LYS A 45 -1.61 -14.08 6.48
CA LYS A 45 -2.50 -14.47 5.39
C LYS A 45 -1.99 -13.93 4.07
N SER A 46 -1.63 -12.65 4.05
CA SER A 46 -1.03 -12.02 2.87
C SER A 46 0.34 -12.62 2.54
N MET A 47 1.18 -12.92 3.54
CA MET A 47 2.48 -13.57 3.32
C MET A 47 2.35 -14.88 2.55
N VAL A 48 1.44 -15.76 2.99
CA VAL A 48 1.17 -17.03 2.29
C VAL A 48 0.66 -16.77 0.87
N GLN A 49 -0.27 -15.84 0.69
CA GLN A 49 -0.83 -15.50 -0.62
C GLN A 49 0.25 -15.06 -1.63
N PHE A 50 1.27 -14.34 -1.17
CA PHE A 50 2.33 -13.81 -2.03
C PHE A 50 3.63 -14.62 -1.99
N GLY A 51 3.64 -15.76 -1.28
CA GLY A 51 4.78 -16.70 -1.26
C GLY A 51 5.94 -16.29 -0.35
N PHE A 52 5.68 -15.52 0.71
CA PHE A 52 6.70 -15.13 1.69
C PHE A 52 6.67 -16.04 2.91
N SER A 53 7.82 -16.60 3.29
CA SER A 53 7.99 -17.37 4.53
C SER A 53 8.32 -16.48 5.71
N GLU A 54 9.20 -15.49 5.52
CA GLU A 54 9.67 -14.57 6.55
C GLU A 54 9.90 -13.19 5.96
N LEU A 55 9.64 -12.15 6.75
CA LEU A 55 9.92 -10.76 6.41
C LEU A 55 10.38 -10.00 7.67
N PRO A 56 11.27 -9.01 7.52
CA PRO A 56 11.62 -8.11 8.61
C PRO A 56 10.36 -7.44 9.19
N CYS A 57 10.30 -7.19 10.49
CA CYS A 57 9.15 -6.53 11.13
C CYS A 57 9.63 -5.37 12.02
N GLY A 58 8.81 -4.33 12.15
CA GLY A 58 9.02 -3.26 13.13
C GLY A 58 10.23 -2.34 12.89
N GLN A 59 10.67 -2.24 11.64
CA GLN A 59 11.84 -1.44 11.26
C GLN A 59 11.64 -0.71 9.93
N ILE A 60 12.51 0.26 9.64
CA ILE A 60 12.58 0.90 8.32
C ILE A 60 13.24 -0.08 7.36
N VAL A 61 12.55 -0.40 6.27
CA VAL A 61 13.00 -1.39 5.26
C VAL A 61 13.37 -0.74 3.93
N GLY A 62 13.07 0.55 3.75
CA GLY A 62 13.50 1.29 2.56
C GLY A 62 12.84 2.64 2.42
N ARG A 63 12.78 3.11 1.16
CA ARG A 63 12.21 4.41 0.79
C ARG A 63 11.45 4.30 -0.52
N ALA A 64 10.43 5.13 -0.70
CA ALA A 64 9.73 5.29 -1.96
C ALA A 64 9.53 6.78 -2.28
N ASN A 65 9.43 7.09 -3.57
CA ASN A 65 9.12 8.43 -4.03
C ASN A 65 7.62 8.55 -4.30
N PHE A 66 6.95 9.45 -3.61
CA PHE A 66 5.53 9.71 -3.81
C PHE A 66 5.33 10.88 -4.77
N VAL A 67 4.79 10.57 -5.95
CA VAL A 67 4.79 11.49 -7.10
C VAL A 67 3.43 12.10 -7.43
N ARG A 68 2.33 11.37 -7.20
CA ARG A 68 0.97 11.83 -7.60
C ARG A 68 -0.13 11.23 -6.73
N ILE A 69 -1.29 11.86 -6.77
CA ILE A 69 -2.56 11.31 -6.28
C ILE A 69 -3.43 10.96 -7.48
N LYS A 70 -4.04 9.77 -7.44
CA LYS A 70 -5.15 9.38 -8.32
C LYS A 70 -6.41 9.28 -7.47
N GLU A 71 -7.49 9.89 -7.94
CA GLU A 71 -8.82 9.75 -7.34
C GLU A 71 -9.61 8.73 -8.15
N TYR A 72 -10.29 7.83 -7.44
CA TYR A 72 -11.16 6.83 -8.04
C TYR A 72 -12.60 7.30 -7.90
N VAL A 73 -13.27 7.55 -9.04
CA VAL A 73 -14.62 8.11 -9.07
C VAL A 73 -15.71 7.05 -9.27
N ASN A 74 -15.33 5.87 -9.76
CA ASN A 74 -16.21 4.73 -9.98
C ASN A 74 -15.43 3.40 -9.83
N PHE A 75 -16.15 2.28 -9.77
CA PHE A 75 -15.56 0.95 -9.64
C PHE A 75 -14.76 0.52 -10.87
N TYR A 76 -15.12 0.97 -12.07
CA TYR A 76 -14.39 0.62 -13.29
C TYR A 76 -12.95 1.17 -13.24
N ASP A 77 -12.79 2.46 -12.92
CA ASP A 77 -11.48 3.10 -12.78
C ASP A 77 -10.64 2.51 -11.65
N PHE A 78 -11.30 1.98 -10.62
CA PHE A 78 -10.66 1.27 -9.50
C PHE A 78 -10.17 -0.11 -9.94
N ASP A 79 -11.04 -0.90 -10.58
CA ASP A 79 -10.76 -2.28 -10.98
C ASP A 79 -9.64 -2.38 -12.03
N ILE A 80 -9.52 -1.41 -12.95
CA ILE A 80 -8.44 -1.41 -13.95
C ILE A 80 -7.03 -1.24 -13.35
N ASP A 81 -6.92 -0.85 -12.08
CA ASP A 81 -5.65 -0.71 -11.35
C ASP A 81 -5.45 -1.81 -10.29
N GLU A 82 -6.27 -2.86 -10.28
CA GLU A 82 -6.21 -3.95 -9.28
C GLU A 82 -4.81 -4.55 -9.13
N ASP A 83 -4.11 -4.70 -10.25
CA ASP A 83 -2.73 -5.17 -10.33
C ASP A 83 -1.71 -4.21 -9.69
N LYS A 84 -2.01 -2.91 -9.61
CA LYS A 84 -1.10 -1.89 -9.07
C LYS A 84 -1.21 -1.70 -7.56
N TYR A 85 -2.38 -1.87 -6.98
CA TYR A 85 -2.55 -1.78 -5.53
C TYR A 85 -2.57 -3.14 -4.82
N LEU A 86 -2.75 -4.24 -5.56
CA LEU A 86 -2.65 -5.64 -5.10
C LEU A 86 -3.55 -5.96 -3.88
N GLY A 87 -4.68 -5.25 -3.73
CA GLY A 87 -5.66 -5.46 -2.68
C GLY A 87 -6.92 -6.14 -3.22
N ARG A 88 -7.11 -7.44 -2.99
CA ARG A 88 -8.27 -8.15 -3.56
C ARG A 88 -9.61 -7.87 -2.86
N ASP A 89 -9.63 -7.01 -1.84
CA ASP A 89 -10.85 -6.64 -1.13
C ASP A 89 -11.54 -5.45 -1.81
N ARG A 90 -12.47 -5.75 -2.73
CA ARG A 90 -13.31 -4.73 -3.39
C ARG A 90 -14.18 -3.92 -2.42
N SER A 91 -14.40 -4.40 -1.19
CA SER A 91 -15.10 -3.62 -0.17
C SER A 91 -14.31 -2.38 0.28
N LEU A 92 -13.00 -2.33 -0.01
CA LEU A 92 -12.15 -1.16 0.28
C LEU A 92 -12.62 0.08 -0.47
N PHE A 93 -12.97 -0.03 -1.75
CA PHE A 93 -13.46 1.12 -2.51
C PHE A 93 -14.77 1.66 -1.91
N SER A 94 -15.72 0.77 -1.59
CA SER A 94 -16.96 1.14 -0.90
C SER A 94 -16.71 1.80 0.46
N LYS A 95 -15.68 1.37 1.22
CA LYS A 95 -15.28 1.98 2.50
C LYS A 95 -14.60 3.33 2.31
N MET A 96 -13.88 3.53 1.21
CA MET A 96 -13.22 4.80 0.87
C MET A 96 -14.23 5.87 0.47
N LEU A 97 -15.34 5.50 -0.17
CA LEU A 97 -16.42 6.43 -0.52
C LEU A 97 -17.27 6.89 0.67
N LYS A 98 -17.29 6.12 1.77
CA LYS A 98 -18.24 6.33 2.88
C LYS A 98 -17.82 7.33 3.96
N GLY A 99 -16.68 8.03 3.82
CA GLY A 99 -16.17 8.95 4.85
C GLY A 99 -15.92 8.24 6.18
#